data_AF-A0A3S3N2X4-F1
#
_entry.id   AF-A0A3S3N2X4-F1
#
_cell.length_a   1.000
_cell.length_b   1.000
_cell.length_c   1.000
_cell.angle_alpha   90.00
_cell.angle_beta   90.00
_cell.angle_gamma   90.00
#
_symmetry.space_group_name_H-M   'P 1'
#
loop_
_entity.id
_entity.type
_entity.pdbx_description
1 polymer ?
#
loop_
_entity_poly.entity_id
_entity_poly.type
_entity_poly.pdbx_seq_one_letter_code
_entity_poly.pdbx_strand_id
1 'polypeptide(L)'
;MLKHSFFLSFICCFIGVALCGEFNIMDHGAKADGKTDDAKAFQDAWTAACGSSGPATIIVPKGEYWMGPLKFTGPCKGVPSITMKLDGHLLAETDLNKFPSGDWVYFGWIDGLTITGTGWAGSFYLALKRLPTE
;
A
#
# COMPACT_ATOMS: atom_id res chain seq x y z
N MET A 1 24.90 -14.77 -36.53
CA MET A 1 23.47 -14.44 -36.44
C MET A 1 23.01 -14.71 -35.02
N LEU A 2 22.55 -13.66 -34.36
CA LEU A 2 22.41 -13.50 -32.92
C LEU A 2 20.92 -13.56 -32.57
N LYS A 3 20.40 -14.69 -32.07
CA LYS A 3 19.02 -14.80 -31.55
C LYS A 3 18.90 -15.96 -30.55
N HIS A 4 19.32 -15.76 -29.31
CA HIS A 4 18.80 -16.52 -28.15
C HIS A 4 18.64 -15.56 -26.99
N SER A 5 17.57 -14.79 -27.11
CA SER A 5 16.67 -14.41 -26.02
C SER A 5 17.32 -14.27 -24.65
N PHE A 6 17.83 -13.06 -24.41
CA PHE A 6 17.73 -12.35 -23.14
C PHE A 6 16.35 -12.63 -22.48
N PHE A 7 16.30 -12.70 -21.15
CA PHE A 7 15.11 -12.93 -20.30
C PHE A 7 14.82 -14.35 -19.76
N LEU A 8 15.84 -15.09 -19.32
CA LEU A 8 15.71 -15.97 -18.15
C LEU A 8 15.67 -15.17 -16.84
N SER A 9 14.80 -14.15 -16.76
CA SER A 9 14.40 -13.50 -15.50
C SER A 9 13.25 -14.29 -14.86
N PHE A 10 13.45 -15.61 -14.76
CA PHE A 10 12.48 -16.54 -14.18
C PHE A 10 13.17 -17.44 -13.14
N ILE A 11 14.12 -16.87 -12.41
CA ILE A 11 14.78 -17.51 -11.26
C ILE A 11 14.50 -16.67 -10.02
N CYS A 12 13.22 -16.54 -9.67
CA CYS A 12 12.82 -16.05 -8.35
C CYS A 12 12.25 -17.19 -7.47
N CYS A 13 12.05 -18.41 -8.00
CA CYS A 13 11.25 -19.43 -7.32
C CYS A 13 11.96 -20.76 -6.99
N PHE A 14 13.26 -20.93 -7.24
CA PHE A 14 13.92 -22.23 -7.02
C PHE A 14 14.76 -22.36 -5.74
N ILE A 15 14.90 -21.30 -4.93
CA ILE A 15 15.61 -21.38 -3.65
C ILE A 15 14.75 -20.70 -2.57
N GLY A 16 13.96 -21.49 -1.85
CA GLY A 16 13.20 -21.06 -0.68
C GLY A 16 12.09 -20.04 -0.98
N VAL A 17 10.94 -20.54 -1.43
CA VAL A 17 9.78 -19.74 -1.84
C VAL A 17 9.27 -18.87 -0.68
N ALA A 18 9.68 -17.61 -0.66
CA ALA A 18 8.86 -16.53 -0.11
C ALA A 18 7.83 -16.22 -1.19
N LEU A 19 6.58 -16.67 -1.01
CA LEU A 19 5.48 -16.22 -1.86
C LEU A 19 5.31 -14.72 -1.59
N CYS A 20 5.86 -13.87 -2.45
CA CYS A 20 5.56 -12.45 -2.41
C CYS A 20 4.09 -12.29 -2.82
N GLY A 21 3.23 -11.87 -1.89
CA GLY A 21 1.81 -11.66 -2.18
C GLY A 21 1.59 -10.28 -2.80
N GLU A 22 0.92 -10.20 -3.95
CA GLU A 22 0.49 -8.93 -4.55
C GLU A 22 -1.00 -8.69 -4.29
N PHE A 23 -1.33 -7.50 -3.81
CA PHE A 23 -2.68 -7.09 -3.39
C PHE A 23 -3.03 -5.80 -4.11
N ASN A 24 -3.69 -5.90 -5.26
CA ASN A 24 -4.10 -4.73 -6.04
C ASN A 24 -5.43 -4.19 -5.51
N ILE A 25 -5.45 -2.90 -5.13
CA ILE A 25 -6.66 -2.28 -4.55
C ILE A 25 -7.88 -2.32 -5.48
N MET A 26 -7.67 -2.44 -6.79
CA MET A 26 -8.75 -2.56 -7.77
C MET A 26 -9.51 -3.88 -7.60
N ASP A 27 -8.81 -4.95 -7.19
CA ASP A 27 -9.42 -6.25 -6.88
C ASP A 27 -10.23 -6.21 -5.58
N HIS A 28 -10.01 -5.17 -4.76
CA HIS A 28 -10.75 -4.86 -3.53
C HIS A 28 -11.83 -3.80 -3.74
N GLY A 29 -12.14 -3.46 -5.00
CA GLY A 29 -13.30 -2.64 -5.36
C GLY A 29 -13.03 -1.15 -5.56
N ALA A 30 -11.77 -0.70 -5.54
CA ALA A 30 -11.42 0.69 -5.82
C ALA A 30 -11.90 1.11 -7.24
N LYS A 31 -12.30 2.38 -7.38
CA LYS A 31 -12.83 2.94 -8.63
C LYS A 31 -11.87 3.89 -9.31
N ALA A 32 -11.04 4.60 -8.56
CA ALA A 32 -10.04 5.52 -9.11
C ALA A 32 -10.65 6.65 -9.98
N ASP A 33 -11.88 7.07 -9.68
CA ASP A 33 -12.66 8.05 -10.45
C ASP A 33 -12.67 9.46 -9.84
N GLY A 34 -11.93 9.67 -8.75
CA GLY A 34 -11.83 10.92 -8.00
C GLY A 34 -13.10 11.32 -7.24
N LYS A 35 -14.11 10.44 -7.17
CA LYS A 35 -15.45 10.76 -6.63
C LYS A 35 -15.97 9.71 -5.66
N THR A 36 -15.74 8.45 -5.95
CA THR A 36 -16.15 7.32 -5.11
C THR A 36 -15.18 7.21 -3.94
N ASP A 37 -15.71 6.93 -2.74
CA ASP A 37 -14.87 6.67 -1.56
C ASP A 37 -14.12 5.34 -1.71
N ASP A 38 -12.84 5.44 -2.02
CA ASP A 38 -11.96 4.28 -2.19
C ASP A 38 -11.32 3.83 -0.87
N ALA A 39 -11.58 4.50 0.27
CA ALA A 39 -10.99 4.17 1.57
C ALA A 39 -11.20 2.69 1.94
N LYS A 40 -12.41 2.15 1.72
CA LYS A 40 -12.69 0.75 2.03
C LYS A 40 -11.84 -0.22 1.22
N ALA A 41 -11.61 0.06 -0.07
CA ALA A 41 -10.79 -0.81 -0.92
C ALA A 41 -9.32 -0.82 -0.47
N PHE A 42 -8.81 0.35 -0.06
CA PHE A 42 -7.48 0.45 0.55
C PHE A 42 -7.38 -0.35 1.84
N GLN A 43 -8.38 -0.25 2.72
CA GLN A 43 -8.41 -0.98 3.98
C GLN A 43 -8.48 -2.50 3.78
N ASP A 44 -9.32 -2.95 2.86
CA ASP A 44 -9.50 -4.37 2.56
C ASP A 44 -8.22 -4.97 1.94
N ALA A 45 -7.56 -4.24 1.03
CA ALA A 45 -6.27 -4.64 0.47
C ALA A 45 -5.16 -4.70 1.53
N TRP A 46 -5.12 -3.72 2.44
CA TRP A 46 -4.21 -3.73 3.58
C TRP A 46 -4.44 -4.93 4.49
N THR A 47 -5.69 -5.20 4.86
CA THR A 47 -6.04 -6.34 5.70
C THR A 47 -5.65 -7.67 5.05
N ALA A 48 -5.87 -7.81 3.74
CA ALA A 48 -5.44 -9.00 3.00
C ALA A 48 -3.91 -9.16 2.98
N ALA A 49 -3.18 -8.08 2.72
CA ALA A 49 -1.71 -8.08 2.74
C ALA A 49 -1.15 -8.38 4.13
N CYS A 50 -1.68 -7.74 5.16
CA CYS A 50 -1.24 -7.88 6.55
C CYS A 50 -1.57 -9.26 7.15
N GLY A 51 -2.62 -9.92 6.66
CA GLY A 51 -3.00 -11.28 7.02
C GLY A 51 -2.36 -12.38 6.17
N SER A 52 -1.46 -12.02 5.25
CA SER A 52 -0.78 -12.96 4.36
C SER A 52 0.42 -13.64 5.02
N SER A 53 1.14 -14.46 4.26
CA SER A 53 2.38 -15.11 4.69
C SER A 53 3.51 -14.77 3.73
N GLY A 54 4.62 -14.25 4.27
CA GLY A 54 5.75 -13.79 3.46
C GLY A 54 5.63 -12.31 3.09
N PRO A 55 6.63 -11.76 2.36
CA PRO A 55 6.61 -10.37 1.91
C PRO A 55 5.32 -10.04 1.14
N ALA A 56 4.74 -8.87 1.39
CA ALA A 56 3.53 -8.45 0.71
C ALA A 56 3.73 -7.13 -0.04
N THR A 57 3.09 -6.97 -1.19
CA THR A 57 3.07 -5.75 -1.98
C THR A 57 1.62 -5.33 -2.23
N ILE A 58 1.23 -4.15 -1.74
CA ILE A 58 -0.03 -3.51 -2.07
C ILE A 58 0.19 -2.63 -3.29
N ILE A 59 -0.58 -2.87 -4.36
CA ILE A 59 -0.47 -2.14 -5.63
C ILE A 59 -1.60 -1.13 -5.70
N VAL A 60 -1.23 0.15 -5.85
CA VAL A 60 -2.15 1.26 -6.12
C VAL A 60 -1.81 1.81 -7.50
N PRO A 61 -2.54 1.39 -8.55
CA PRO A 61 -2.25 1.79 -9.91
C PRO A 61 -2.58 3.27 -10.14
N LYS A 62 -2.14 3.82 -11.27
CA LYS A 62 -2.47 5.20 -11.68
C LYS A 62 -3.99 5.41 -11.71
N GLY A 63 -4.42 6.57 -11.21
CA GLY A 63 -5.83 6.97 -11.12
C GLY A 63 -6.01 8.01 -10.01
N GLU A 64 -7.25 8.48 -9.81
CA GLU A 64 -7.59 9.44 -8.76
C GLU A 64 -8.43 8.77 -7.69
N TYR A 65 -7.89 8.62 -6.48
CA TYR A 65 -8.53 7.88 -5.39
C TYR A 65 -8.99 8.88 -4.34
N TRP A 66 -10.28 9.18 -4.32
CA TRP A 66 -10.86 10.00 -3.28
C TRP A 66 -11.12 9.16 -2.03
N MET A 67 -10.66 9.64 -0.87
CA MET A 67 -10.78 8.88 0.37
C MET A 67 -10.79 9.78 1.60
N GLY A 68 -11.61 9.35 2.57
CA GLY A 68 -11.58 9.86 3.94
C GLY A 68 -10.35 9.37 4.74
N PRO A 69 -10.38 9.53 6.07
CA PRO A 69 -9.31 9.07 6.94
C PRO A 69 -9.09 7.56 6.87
N LEU A 70 -7.82 7.13 6.85
CA LEU A 70 -7.39 5.73 6.79
C LEU A 70 -6.40 5.41 7.90
N LYS A 71 -6.55 4.21 8.46
CA LYS A 71 -5.68 3.70 9.53
C LYS A 71 -5.19 2.30 9.19
N PHE A 72 -3.95 2.23 8.74
CA PHE A 72 -3.22 0.99 8.55
C PHE A 72 -2.50 0.64 9.84
N THR A 73 -2.89 -0.47 10.43
CA THR A 73 -2.33 -0.93 11.71
C THR A 73 -1.77 -2.34 11.57
N GLY A 74 -0.65 -2.58 12.24
CA GLY A 74 -0.14 -3.91 12.52
C GLY A 74 -0.36 -4.31 13.98
N PRO A 75 0.35 -5.31 14.50
CA PRO A 75 1.43 -6.07 13.82
C PRO A 75 0.89 -7.04 12.77
N CYS A 76 1.57 -7.13 11.62
CA CYS A 76 1.27 -8.09 10.55
C CYS A 76 2.06 -9.39 10.77
N LYS A 77 1.45 -10.35 11.48
CA LYS A 77 2.12 -11.60 11.87
C LYS A 77 2.41 -12.47 10.64
N GLY A 78 3.66 -12.91 10.50
CA GLY A 78 4.08 -13.76 9.37
C GLY A 78 4.40 -13.00 8.09
N VAL A 79 4.33 -11.66 8.13
CA VAL A 79 4.68 -10.76 7.02
C VAL A 79 5.96 -10.00 7.38
N PRO A 80 7.13 -10.42 6.88
CA PRO A 80 8.41 -9.79 7.23
C PRO A 80 8.59 -8.39 6.62
N SER A 81 7.84 -8.06 5.57
CA SER A 81 7.83 -6.72 4.94
C SER A 81 6.53 -6.48 4.18
N ILE A 82 6.07 -5.23 4.17
CA ILE A 82 4.95 -4.77 3.35
C ILE A 82 5.41 -3.59 2.50
N THR A 83 5.26 -3.68 1.19
CA THR A 83 5.52 -2.59 0.25
C THR A 83 4.20 -2.03 -0.26
N MET A 84 3.94 -0.75 -0.05
CA MET A 84 2.86 -0.03 -0.74
C MET A 84 3.45 0.66 -1.97
N LYS A 85 3.09 0.18 -3.17
CA LYS A 85 3.48 0.78 -4.44
C LYS A 85 2.37 1.75 -4.89
N LEU A 86 2.55 3.03 -4.59
CA LEU A 86 1.61 4.11 -4.85
C LEU A 86 1.94 4.88 -6.13
N ASP A 87 1.36 4.46 -7.25
CA ASP A 87 1.45 5.19 -8.53
C ASP A 87 0.21 6.05 -8.82
N GLY A 88 -0.86 5.91 -8.02
CA GLY A 88 -2.09 6.70 -8.08
C GLY A 88 -2.06 7.99 -7.25
N HIS A 89 -2.90 8.96 -7.59
CA HIS A 89 -3.07 10.21 -6.85
C HIS A 89 -4.13 10.06 -5.78
N LEU A 90 -3.78 10.35 -4.54
CA LEU A 90 -4.71 10.36 -3.41
C LEU A 90 -5.37 11.74 -3.29
N LEU A 91 -6.69 11.78 -3.27
CA LEU A 91 -7.48 12.99 -3.04
C LEU A 91 -8.10 12.92 -1.64
N ALA A 92 -7.78 13.90 -0.82
CA ALA A 92 -8.31 13.97 0.55
C ALA A 92 -9.76 14.41 0.56
N GLU A 93 -10.54 13.82 1.46
CA GLU A 93 -11.76 14.45 1.96
C GLU A 93 -11.43 15.87 2.46
N THR A 94 -12.29 16.83 2.10
CA THR A 94 -12.08 18.27 2.39
C THR A 94 -12.83 18.73 3.64
N ASP A 95 -13.84 17.97 4.08
CA ASP A 95 -14.54 18.24 5.34
C ASP A 95 -13.70 17.78 6.55
N LEU A 96 -13.01 18.73 7.19
CA LEU A 96 -12.16 18.48 8.35
C LEU A 96 -12.90 17.88 9.55
N ASN A 97 -14.23 18.04 9.64
CA ASN A 97 -15.02 17.42 10.72
C ASN A 97 -15.01 15.89 10.64
N LYS A 98 -14.68 15.34 9.46
CA LYS A 98 -14.54 13.90 9.24
C LYS A 98 -13.20 13.34 9.72
N PHE A 99 -12.30 14.17 10.26
CA PHE A 99 -10.98 13.79 10.76
C PHE A 99 -10.88 13.94 12.29
N PRO A 100 -11.64 13.15 13.08
CA PRO A 100 -11.66 13.30 14.54
C PRO A 100 -10.30 13.01 15.21
N SER A 101 -9.43 12.23 14.56
CA SER A 101 -8.05 11.99 15.01
C SER A 101 -7.01 12.94 14.41
N GLY A 102 -7.39 13.85 13.52
CA GLY A 102 -6.48 14.79 12.84
C GLY A 102 -5.61 14.17 11.74
N ASP A 103 -5.42 12.85 11.73
CA ASP A 103 -4.66 12.14 10.68
C ASP A 103 -5.53 11.81 9.47
N TRP A 104 -5.01 12.05 8.26
CA TRP A 104 -5.62 11.57 7.01
C TRP A 104 -5.23 10.14 6.68
N VAL A 105 -3.93 9.83 6.64
CA VAL A 105 -3.44 8.46 6.45
C VAL A 105 -2.47 8.13 7.57
N TYR A 106 -2.83 7.15 8.39
CA TYR A 106 -2.07 6.72 9.55
C TYR A 106 -1.49 5.32 9.33
N PHE A 107 -0.20 5.16 9.66
CA PHE A 107 0.48 3.87 9.71
C PHE A 107 1.02 3.65 11.14
N GLY A 108 0.59 2.59 11.82
CA GLY A 108 0.98 2.34 13.21
C GLY A 108 1.29 0.87 13.50
N TRP A 109 2.33 0.63 14.30
CA TRP A 109 2.74 -0.72 14.76
C TRP A 109 3.05 -1.69 13.62
N ILE A 110 3.75 -1.23 12.58
CA ILE A 110 4.10 -2.02 11.40
C ILE A 110 5.62 -2.09 11.28
N ASP A 111 6.14 -3.30 11.22
CA ASP A 111 7.54 -3.57 10.92
C ASP A 111 7.73 -3.78 9.41
N GLY A 112 8.84 -3.28 8.87
CA GLY A 112 9.20 -3.52 7.46
C GLY A 112 8.30 -2.85 6.42
N LEU A 113 7.58 -1.78 6.78
CA LEU A 113 6.80 -0.99 5.83
C LEU A 113 7.70 -0.17 4.90
N THR A 114 7.47 -0.30 3.60
CA THR A 114 8.07 0.55 2.57
C THR A 114 6.96 1.18 1.72
N ILE A 115 7.03 2.48 1.45
CA ILE A 115 6.13 3.17 0.51
C ILE A 115 6.97 3.64 -0.68
N THR A 116 6.54 3.30 -1.89
CA THR A 116 7.21 3.63 -3.15
C THR A 116 6.20 4.17 -4.16
N GLY A 117 6.66 4.63 -5.32
CA GLY A 117 5.81 5.02 -6.44
C GLY A 117 5.81 6.52 -6.73
N THR A 118 5.17 6.90 -7.84
CA THR A 118 5.19 8.28 -8.35
C THR A 118 3.93 9.09 -8.03
N GLY A 119 2.93 8.47 -7.40
CA GLY A 119 1.61 9.04 -7.20
C GLY A 119 1.52 10.16 -6.14
N TRP A 120 2.62 10.41 -5.42
CA TRP A 120 2.70 11.45 -4.39
C TRP A 120 3.11 12.79 -5.01
N ALA A 121 2.13 13.59 -5.45
CA ALA A 121 2.36 14.92 -6.03
C ALA A 121 2.35 16.08 -5.01
N GLY A 122 2.39 15.79 -3.70
CA GLY A 122 2.48 16.79 -2.62
C GLY A 122 3.75 16.63 -1.80
N SER A 123 4.31 17.75 -1.31
CA SER A 123 5.48 17.73 -0.43
C SER A 123 5.31 16.76 0.74
N PHE A 124 6.35 15.96 0.97
CA PHE A 124 6.52 15.09 2.14
C PHE A 124 6.30 15.89 3.45
N TYR A 125 5.07 15.91 3.94
CA TYR A 125 4.80 15.94 5.37
C TYR A 125 4.15 14.60 5.74
N LEU A 126 4.88 13.52 5.45
CA LEU A 126 4.71 12.29 6.21
C LEU A 126 5.13 12.64 7.64
N ALA A 127 4.17 12.95 8.49
CA ALA A 127 4.36 12.93 9.93
C ALA A 127 4.54 11.46 10.34
N LEU A 128 5.68 10.86 9.96
CA LEU A 128 6.18 9.64 10.59
C LEU A 128 6.62 10.02 11.99
N LYS A 129 5.65 10.19 12.89
CA LYS A 129 5.93 10.29 14.31
C LYS A 129 6.28 8.88 14.77
N ARG A 130 7.57 8.52 14.71
CA ARG A 130 8.09 7.37 15.45
C ARG A 130 7.82 7.67 16.93
N LEU A 131 6.74 7.13 17.49
CA LEU A 131 6.53 7.14 18.93
C LEU A 131 7.48 6.09 19.54
N PRO A 132 8.11 6.42 20.68
CA PRO A 132 8.96 5.47 21.39
C PRO A 132 8.13 4.26 21.81
N THR A 133 8.73 3.08 21.69
CA THR A 133 8.25 1.86 22.34
C THR A 133 8.34 2.08 23.85
N GLU A 134 7.19 2.12 24.53
CA GLU A 134 7.14 1.67 25.93
C GLU A 134 6.88 0.16 25.97
#